data_AF-A0A929F508-F1
#
_entry.id   AF-A0A929F508-F1
#
_cell.length_a   1.000
_cell.length_b   1.000
_cell.length_c   1.000
_cell.angle_alpha   90.00
_cell.angle_beta   90.00
_cell.angle_gamma   90.00
#
_symmetry.space_group_name_H-M   'P 1'
#
loop_
_entity.id
_entity.type
_entity.pdbx_description
1 polymer ?
#
loop_
_entity_poly.entity_id
_entity_poly.type
_entity_poly.pdbx_seq_one_letter_code
_entity_poly.pdbx_strand_id
1 'polypeptide(L)'
;EKEIFVLGSTRGDGMVGEDVTLNLRTIKPIPLRLLGEPNPDLIEIRGEVIIDKPDFERLNRERSERGEPLFANPRNAAAGSVRQLDPKITSTRPLKMFAYATGRVEGKELTNHWDSLNYLKKLGFKISQYVKLCESVEQVKEYYQKILNQRNDLPYEIDGIVI
;
A
#
# COMPACT_ATOMS: atom_id res chain seq x y z
N GLU A 1 -16.93 4.58 3.11
CA GLU A 1 -18.34 4.45 3.54
C GLU A 1 -19.24 4.61 2.34
N LYS A 2 -20.26 3.76 2.19
CA LYS A 2 -21.17 3.78 1.03
C LYS A 2 -20.38 3.95 -0.28
N GLU A 3 -19.35 3.14 -0.43
CA GLU A 3 -18.41 3.13 -1.57
C GLU A 3 -17.45 4.32 -1.70
N ILE A 4 -17.67 5.43 -1.00
CA ILE A 4 -16.87 6.64 -1.14
C ILE A 4 -15.67 6.63 -0.16
N PHE A 5 -14.52 7.09 -0.65
CA PHE A 5 -13.33 7.31 0.16
C PHE A 5 -13.50 8.55 1.05
N VAL A 6 -13.78 8.32 2.32
CA VAL A 6 -14.10 9.38 3.30
C VAL A 6 -12.90 9.82 4.13
N LEU A 7 -12.07 8.89 4.58
CA LEU A 7 -10.99 9.13 5.54
C LEU A 7 -9.83 8.17 5.27
N GLY A 8 -8.60 8.68 5.35
CA GLY A 8 -7.41 7.83 5.41
C GLY A 8 -6.35 8.40 6.35
N SER A 9 -5.77 7.52 7.15
CA SER A 9 -4.80 7.89 8.19
C SER A 9 -3.51 7.09 8.08
N THR A 10 -2.43 7.64 8.64
CA THR A 10 -1.23 6.85 8.93
C THR A 10 -1.52 5.85 10.06
N ARG A 11 -0.66 4.84 10.23
CA ARG A 11 -0.78 3.87 11.32
C ARG A 11 -0.53 4.50 12.71
N GLY A 12 0.37 5.47 12.78
CA GLY A 12 0.83 6.05 14.05
C GLY A 12 1.29 4.99 15.06
N ASP A 13 0.79 5.05 16.29
CA ASP A 13 1.06 4.08 17.36
C ASP A 13 0.14 2.84 17.32
N GLY A 14 -0.74 2.75 16.32
CA GLY A 14 -1.74 1.70 16.18
C GLY A 14 -3.10 2.05 16.80
N MET A 15 -3.18 3.12 17.58
CA MET A 15 -4.42 3.67 18.15
C MET A 15 -4.76 5.02 17.53
N VAL A 16 -3.76 5.90 17.40
CA VAL A 16 -3.88 7.26 16.87
C VAL A 16 -2.90 7.43 15.72
N GLY A 17 -3.46 7.76 14.55
CA GLY A 17 -2.72 8.12 13.35
C GLY A 17 -2.92 9.58 12.96
N GLU A 18 -2.17 10.02 11.95
CA GLU A 18 -2.35 11.34 11.35
C GLU A 18 -3.35 11.26 10.20
N ASP A 19 -4.24 12.24 10.09
CA ASP A 19 -5.10 12.39 8.91
C ASP A 19 -4.27 12.81 7.70
N VAL A 20 -4.24 11.95 6.69
CA VAL A 20 -3.56 12.15 5.40
C VAL A 20 -4.53 11.96 4.24
N THR A 21 -5.82 12.19 4.48
CA THR A 21 -6.90 11.92 3.52
C THR A 21 -6.66 12.62 2.19
N LEU A 22 -6.30 13.91 2.22
CA LEU A 22 -6.05 14.69 1.00
C LEU A 22 -4.84 14.17 0.22
N ASN A 23 -3.78 13.74 0.91
CA ASN A 23 -2.57 13.19 0.31
C ASN A 23 -2.86 11.84 -0.35
N LEU A 24 -3.57 10.95 0.36
CA LEU A 24 -3.97 9.65 -0.17
C LEU A 24 -4.89 9.76 -1.39
N ARG A 25 -5.76 10.78 -1.45
CA ARG A 25 -6.59 11.06 -2.64
C ARG A 25 -5.79 11.34 -3.91
N THR A 26 -4.52 11.71 -3.80
CA THR A 26 -3.63 11.94 -4.96
C THR A 26 -2.94 10.66 -5.46
N ILE A 27 -2.98 9.57 -4.69
CA ILE A 27 -2.31 8.31 -5.01
C ILE A 27 -3.19 7.51 -5.97
N LYS A 28 -2.82 7.48 -7.25
CA LYS A 28 -3.65 6.90 -8.34
C LYS A 28 -4.16 5.47 -8.06
N PRO A 29 -3.38 4.55 -7.47
CA PRO A 29 -3.88 3.20 -7.16
C PRO A 29 -4.95 3.12 -6.07
N ILE A 30 -5.27 4.21 -5.35
CA ILE A 30 -6.34 4.24 -4.35
C ILE A 30 -7.63 4.70 -5.03
N PRO A 31 -8.65 3.83 -5.18
CA PRO A 31 -9.92 4.23 -5.75
C PRO A 31 -10.65 5.22 -4.83
N LEU A 32 -11.14 6.33 -5.40
CA LEU A 32 -11.97 7.30 -4.65
C LEU A 32 -13.41 6.81 -4.46
N ARG A 33 -13.84 5.87 -5.30
CA ARG A 33 -15.07 5.11 -5.18
C ARG A 33 -14.75 3.64 -5.44
N LEU A 34 -15.24 2.75 -4.58
CA LEU A 34 -15.07 1.31 -4.75
C LEU A 34 -15.63 0.85 -6.10
N LEU A 35 -14.96 -0.11 -6.72
CA LEU A 35 -15.42 -0.77 -7.94
C LEU A 35 -16.19 -2.06 -7.60
N GLY A 36 -17.07 -2.50 -8.50
CA GLY A 36 -17.82 -3.76 -8.36
C GLY A 36 -19.00 -3.67 -7.40
N GLU A 37 -19.80 -4.74 -7.35
CA GLU A 37 -21.01 -4.88 -6.51
C GLU A 37 -21.15 -6.33 -6.02
N PRO A 38 -21.82 -6.58 -4.87
CA PRO A 38 -22.29 -5.59 -3.89
C PRO A 38 -21.14 -5.08 -3.00
N ASN A 39 -21.22 -3.80 -2.64
CA ASN A 39 -20.26 -3.12 -1.77
C ASN A 39 -20.72 -3.12 -0.31
N PRO A 40 -19.79 -3.10 0.66
CA PRO A 40 -20.11 -3.01 2.08
C PRO A 40 -20.57 -1.59 2.41
N ASP A 41 -21.38 -1.47 3.46
CA ASP A 41 -21.80 -0.15 4.00
C ASP A 41 -20.58 0.63 4.50
N LEU A 42 -19.66 -0.09 5.15
CA LEU A 42 -18.40 0.43 5.64
C LEU A 42 -17.29 -0.61 5.44
N ILE A 43 -16.13 -0.15 4.99
CA ILE A 43 -14.91 -0.97 4.93
C ILE A 43 -13.69 -0.11 5.20
N GLU A 44 -12.88 -0.55 6.17
CA GLU A 44 -11.54 -0.04 6.42
C GLU A 44 -10.54 -0.87 5.61
N ILE A 45 -9.73 -0.20 4.79
CA ILE A 45 -8.72 -0.82 3.94
C ILE A 45 -7.34 -0.53 4.51
N ARG A 46 -6.57 -1.58 4.76
CA ARG A 46 -5.19 -1.48 5.22
C ARG A 46 -4.24 -1.82 4.09
N GLY A 47 -3.22 -0.99 3.93
CA GLY A 47 -2.25 -1.12 2.87
C GLY A 47 -0.94 -0.42 3.20
N GLU A 48 0.02 -0.63 2.32
CA GLU A 48 1.33 -0.02 2.40
C GLU A 48 1.52 0.92 1.20
N VAL A 49 1.93 2.15 1.48
CA VAL A 49 2.35 3.10 0.44
C VAL A 49 3.84 2.93 0.20
N ILE A 50 4.22 2.73 -1.05
CA ILE A 50 5.60 2.45 -1.44
C ILE A 50 6.05 3.36 -2.60
N ILE A 51 7.36 3.34 -2.85
CA ILE A 51 7.98 3.87 -4.07
C ILE A 51 8.85 2.76 -4.65
N ASP A 52 8.74 2.52 -5.96
CA ASP A 52 9.58 1.54 -6.66
C ASP A 52 11.03 2.04 -6.74
N LYS A 53 12.00 1.13 -6.82
CA LYS A 53 13.45 1.44 -6.84
C LYS A 53 13.82 2.48 -7.92
N PRO A 54 13.38 2.35 -9.20
CA PRO A 54 13.74 3.33 -10.23
C PRO A 54 13.13 4.71 -9.99
N ASP A 55 11.92 4.74 -9.42
CA ASP A 55 11.23 5.98 -9.07
C ASP A 55 11.88 6.68 -7.88
N PHE A 56 12.38 5.91 -6.91
CA PHE A 56 13.16 6.41 -5.78
C PHE A 56 14.50 7.02 -6.23
N GLU A 57 15.24 6.31 -7.10
CA GLU A 57 16.50 6.81 -7.67
C GLU A 57 16.29 8.11 -8.43
N ARG A 58 15.25 8.18 -9.27
CA ARG A 58 14.85 9.41 -9.96
C ARG A 58 14.52 10.53 -9.00
N LEU A 59 13.72 10.25 -7.97
CA LEU A 59 13.34 11.23 -6.96
C LEU A 59 14.57 11.79 -6.23
N ASN A 60 15.53 10.96 -5.85
CA ASN A 60 16.77 11.43 -5.23
C ASN A 60 17.65 12.23 -6.18
N ARG A 61 17.72 11.87 -7.46
CA ARG A 61 18.44 12.67 -8.47
C ARG A 61 17.84 14.07 -8.61
N GLU A 62 16.52 14.19 -8.75
CA GLU A 62 15.81 15.48 -8.83
C GLU A 62 16.03 16.33 -7.57
N ARG A 63 16.14 15.72 -6.39
CA ARG A 63 16.45 16.40 -5.12
C ARG A 63 17.90 16.91 -5.08
N SER A 64 18.84 16.07 -5.51
CA SER A 64 20.26 16.42 -5.61
C SER A 64 20.47 17.66 -6.51
N GLU A 65 19.82 17.67 -7.67
CA GLU A 65 19.86 18.79 -8.64
C GLU A 65 19.33 20.11 -8.05
N ARG A 66 18.44 20.03 -7.05
CA ARG A 66 17.87 21.18 -6.34
C ARG A 66 18.62 21.53 -5.05
N GLY A 67 19.69 20.82 -4.71
CA GLY A 67 20.41 20.97 -3.45
C GLY A 67 19.61 20.54 -2.22
N GLU A 68 18.57 19.72 -2.41
CA GLU A 68 17.76 19.19 -1.32
C GLU A 68 18.40 17.92 -0.71
N PRO A 69 18.24 17.66 0.60
CA PRO A 69 18.70 16.42 1.21
C PRO A 69 18.07 15.18 0.57
N LEU A 70 18.89 14.17 0.32
CA LEU A 70 18.44 12.89 -0.23
C LEU A 70 17.66 12.07 0.80
N PHE A 71 16.74 11.25 0.32
CA PHE A 71 16.12 10.23 1.14
C PHE A 71 17.06 9.04 1.31
N ALA A 72 17.12 8.49 2.53
CA ALA A 72 17.99 7.36 2.86
C ALA A 72 17.55 6.04 2.21
N ASN A 73 16.24 5.81 2.06
CA ASN A 73 15.67 4.62 1.45
C ASN A 73 14.23 4.90 0.93
N PRO A 74 13.68 4.04 0.05
CA PRO A 74 12.32 4.17 -0.48
C PRO A 74 11.23 4.27 0.59
N ARG A 75 11.37 3.57 1.72
CA ARG A 75 10.40 3.61 2.83
C ARG A 75 10.29 5.02 3.43
N ASN A 76 11.42 5.66 3.71
CA ASN A 76 11.47 7.03 4.21
C ASN A 76 10.95 8.03 3.18
N ALA A 77 11.28 7.81 1.90
CA ALA A 77 10.76 8.63 0.81
C ALA A 77 9.23 8.55 0.70
N ALA A 78 8.64 7.34 0.79
CA ALA A 78 7.20 7.15 0.77
C ALA A 78 6.52 7.81 1.99
N ALA A 79 7.04 7.55 3.20
CA ALA A 79 6.50 8.12 4.43
C ALA A 79 6.54 9.66 4.43
N GLY A 80 7.67 10.26 4.06
CA GLY A 80 7.80 11.71 3.94
C GLY A 80 6.92 12.30 2.84
N SER A 81 6.69 11.55 1.76
CA SER A 81 5.84 11.98 0.64
C SER A 81 4.36 12.00 0.98
N VAL A 82 3.87 11.05 1.79
CA VAL A 82 2.45 10.98 2.21
C VAL A 82 2.12 12.04 3.26
N ARG A 83 3.08 12.42 4.09
CA ARG A 83 2.89 13.35 5.23
C ARG A 83 3.17 14.82 4.88
N GLN A 84 3.04 15.19 3.60
CA GLN A 84 3.23 16.58 3.19
C GLN A 84 2.04 17.44 3.60
N LEU A 85 2.29 18.66 4.10
CA LEU A 85 1.22 19.60 4.43
C LEU A 85 0.40 20.02 3.20
N ASP A 86 1.07 20.23 2.06
CA ASP A 86 0.40 20.49 0.79
C ASP A 86 0.26 19.17 -0.01
N PRO A 87 -0.97 18.66 -0.23
CA PRO A 87 -1.20 17.43 -1.01
C PRO A 87 -0.76 17.56 -2.47
N LYS A 88 -0.60 18.78 -3.01
CA LYS A 88 -0.02 18.97 -4.35
C LYS A 88 1.40 18.44 -4.41
N ILE A 89 2.18 18.56 -3.33
CA ILE A 89 3.52 17.98 -3.26
C ILE A 89 3.43 16.46 -3.30
N THR A 90 2.50 15.84 -2.57
CA THR A 90 2.28 14.39 -2.64
C THR A 90 1.92 13.95 -4.05
N SER A 91 1.09 14.72 -4.76
CA SER A 91 0.63 14.38 -6.12
C SER A 91 1.77 14.29 -7.16
N THR A 92 2.91 14.96 -6.91
CA THR A 92 4.09 14.87 -7.78
C THR A 92 4.98 13.68 -7.45
N ARG A 93 4.70 12.95 -6.37
CA ARG A 93 5.53 11.82 -5.92
C ARG A 93 5.05 10.53 -6.59
N PRO A 94 5.96 9.64 -7.00
CA PRO A 94 5.63 8.39 -7.66
C PRO A 94 5.14 7.31 -6.67
N LEU A 95 4.12 7.64 -5.87
CA LEU A 95 3.60 6.76 -4.84
C LEU A 95 2.71 5.67 -5.45
N LYS A 96 2.87 4.46 -4.94
CA LYS A 96 1.97 3.32 -5.18
C LYS A 96 1.43 2.86 -3.84
N MET A 97 0.30 2.15 -3.88
CA MET A 97 -0.26 1.50 -2.71
C MET A 97 -0.59 0.05 -3.04
N PHE A 98 -0.27 -0.85 -2.12
CA PHE A 98 -0.75 -2.22 -2.12
C PHE A 98 -1.66 -2.42 -0.91
N ALA A 99 -2.90 -2.85 -1.17
CA ALA A 99 -3.77 -3.29 -0.09
C ALA A 99 -3.38 -4.71 0.35
N TYR A 100 -3.40 -4.94 1.66
CA TYR A 100 -3.05 -6.24 2.23
C TYR A 100 -4.06 -6.73 3.27
N ALA A 101 -4.92 -5.89 3.84
CA ALA A 101 -5.91 -6.35 4.82
C ALA A 101 -7.14 -5.45 4.87
N THR A 102 -8.15 -5.92 5.57
CA THR A 102 -9.32 -5.14 6.00
C THR A 102 -9.25 -4.90 7.51
N GLY A 103 -9.83 -3.79 7.96
CA GLY A 103 -10.14 -3.54 9.37
C GLY A 103 -11.63 -3.77 9.62
N ARG A 104 -12.34 -2.75 10.10
CA ARG A 104 -13.81 -2.82 10.25
C ARG A 104 -14.51 -3.03 8.90
N VAL A 105 -15.47 -3.96 8.85
CA VAL A 105 -16.31 -4.24 7.67
C VAL A 105 -17.77 -4.37 8.13
N GLU A 106 -18.69 -3.72 7.43
CA GLU A 106 -20.14 -3.77 7.71
C GLU A 106 -20.93 -4.06 6.43
N GLY A 107 -21.99 -4.87 6.53
CA GLY A 107 -22.80 -5.26 5.37
C GLY A 107 -22.17 -6.36 4.50
N LYS A 108 -21.04 -6.93 4.90
CA LYS A 108 -20.41 -8.07 4.21
C LYS A 108 -19.61 -8.95 5.18
N GLU A 109 -19.77 -10.25 5.02
CA GLU A 109 -18.92 -11.24 5.69
C GLU A 109 -17.70 -11.59 4.82
N LEU A 110 -16.52 -11.58 5.45
CA LEU A 110 -15.26 -12.05 4.85
C LEU A 110 -14.74 -13.18 5.74
N THR A 111 -14.68 -14.37 5.17
CA THR A 111 -14.43 -15.64 5.87
C THR A 111 -12.97 -15.85 6.25
N ASN A 112 -12.03 -15.42 5.40
CA ASN A 112 -10.61 -15.53 5.67
C ASN A 112 -9.82 -14.41 4.95
N HIS A 113 -8.53 -14.36 5.24
CA HIS A 113 -7.64 -13.34 4.69
C HIS A 113 -7.48 -13.43 3.16
N TRP A 114 -7.42 -14.65 2.60
CA TRP A 114 -7.30 -14.85 1.16
C TRP A 114 -8.54 -14.34 0.41
N ASP A 115 -9.73 -14.61 0.94
CA ASP A 115 -11.00 -14.10 0.43
C ASP A 115 -11.07 -12.58 0.52
N SER A 116 -10.52 -12.02 1.60
CA SER A 116 -10.39 -10.57 1.77
C SER A 116 -9.51 -9.97 0.66
N LEU A 117 -8.31 -10.50 0.41
CA LEU A 117 -7.43 -10.01 -0.66
C LEU A 117 -8.10 -10.08 -2.05
N ASN A 118 -8.76 -11.19 -2.36
CA ASN A 118 -9.50 -11.35 -3.61
C ASN A 118 -10.65 -10.35 -3.72
N TYR A 119 -11.34 -10.08 -2.62
CA TYR A 119 -12.39 -9.09 -2.58
C TYR A 119 -11.86 -7.67 -2.79
N LEU A 120 -10.76 -7.30 -2.12
CA LEU A 120 -10.11 -6.01 -2.31
C LEU A 120 -9.69 -5.77 -3.76
N LYS A 121 -9.22 -6.82 -4.45
CA LYS A 121 -8.92 -6.76 -5.89
C LYS A 121 -10.17 -6.43 -6.72
N LYS A 122 -11.32 -7.03 -6.41
CA LYS A 122 -12.61 -6.73 -7.07
C LYS A 122 -13.06 -5.29 -6.81
N LEU A 123 -12.75 -4.77 -5.63
CA LEU A 123 -13.01 -3.38 -5.24
C LEU A 123 -12.13 -2.34 -5.95
N GLY A 124 -11.18 -2.77 -6.79
CA GLY A 124 -10.29 -1.90 -7.55
C GLY A 124 -8.95 -1.62 -6.87
N PHE A 125 -8.67 -2.21 -5.71
CA PHE A 125 -7.36 -2.06 -5.07
C PHE A 125 -6.31 -2.92 -5.75
N LYS A 126 -5.09 -2.39 -5.79
CA LYS A 126 -3.93 -3.15 -6.22
C LYS A 126 -3.48 -4.09 -5.09
N ILE A 127 -3.41 -5.37 -5.39
CA ILE A 127 -2.80 -6.40 -4.52
C ILE A 127 -1.44 -6.77 -5.09
N SER A 128 -0.49 -7.09 -4.22
CA SER A 128 0.83 -7.55 -4.66
C SER A 128 0.69 -8.82 -5.51
N GLN A 129 1.40 -8.89 -6.63
CA GLN A 129 1.46 -10.11 -7.45
C GLN A 129 2.24 -11.25 -6.78
N TYR A 130 2.91 -10.96 -5.65
CA TYR A 130 3.69 -11.90 -4.87
C TYR A 130 2.93 -12.40 -3.63
N VAL A 131 1.60 -12.31 -3.62
CA VAL A 131 0.78 -13.06 -2.64
C VAL A 131 0.64 -14.51 -3.11
N LYS A 132 0.72 -15.46 -2.17
CA LYS A 132 0.54 -16.89 -2.45
C LYS A 132 -0.20 -17.54 -1.30
N LEU A 133 -1.23 -18.33 -1.63
CA LEU A 133 -1.85 -19.26 -0.69
C LEU A 133 -0.98 -20.51 -0.57
N CYS A 134 -0.65 -20.88 0.66
CA CYS A 134 0.10 -22.08 0.99
C CYS A 134 -0.72 -22.96 1.93
N GLU A 135 -0.82 -24.25 1.61
CA GLU A 135 -1.63 -25.23 2.37
C GLU A 135 -0.80 -25.99 3.41
N SER A 136 0.52 -25.78 3.44
CA SER A 136 1.41 -26.41 4.42
C SER A 136 2.63 -25.53 4.74
N VAL A 137 3.30 -25.86 5.84
CA VAL A 137 4.53 -25.17 6.27
C VAL A 137 5.66 -25.36 5.24
N GLU A 138 5.70 -26.50 4.56
CA GLU A 138 6.67 -26.80 3.50
C GLU A 138 6.47 -25.85 2.33
N GLN A 139 5.23 -25.64 1.88
CA GLN A 139 4.91 -24.68 0.83
C GLN A 139 5.28 -23.24 1.21
N VAL A 140 5.11 -22.87 2.49
CA VAL A 140 5.56 -21.57 3.02
C VAL A 140 7.08 -21.45 2.94
N LYS A 141 7.84 -22.46 3.36
CA LYS A 141 9.31 -22.47 3.30
C LYS A 141 9.82 -22.36 1.86
N GLU A 142 9.22 -23.11 0.93
CA GLU A 142 9.55 -23.03 -0.50
C GLU A 142 9.30 -21.63 -1.05
N TYR A 143 8.16 -21.03 -0.69
CA TYR A 143 7.82 -19.69 -1.17
C TYR A 143 8.73 -18.61 -0.58
N TYR A 144 9.07 -18.73 0.70
CA TYR A 144 10.06 -17.87 1.35
C TYR A 144 11.40 -17.91 0.60
N GLN A 145 11.92 -19.11 0.31
CA GLN A 145 13.18 -19.25 -0.41
C GLN A 145 13.11 -18.67 -1.83
N LYS A 146 11.99 -18.87 -2.53
CA LYS A 146 11.76 -18.25 -3.84
C LYS A 146 11.85 -16.72 -3.77
N ILE A 147 11.15 -16.10 -2.82
CA ILE A 147 11.15 -14.64 -2.66
C ILE A 147 12.51 -14.13 -2.21
N LEU A 148 13.19 -14.84 -1.30
CA LEU A 148 14.52 -14.49 -0.84
C LEU A 148 15.52 -14.43 -2.01
N ASN A 149 15.50 -15.42 -2.89
CA ASN A 149 16.37 -15.48 -4.07
C ASN A 149 16.08 -14.37 -5.10
N GLN A 150 14.83 -13.90 -5.18
CA GLN A 150 14.39 -12.87 -6.11
C GLN A 150 14.35 -11.46 -5.50
N ARG A 151 14.65 -11.32 -4.20
CA ARG A 151 14.45 -10.08 -3.42
C ARG A 151 15.08 -8.85 -4.08
N ASN A 152 16.28 -9.00 -4.61
CA ASN A 152 17.02 -7.90 -5.23
C ASN A 152 16.45 -7.49 -6.59
N ASP A 153 15.79 -8.42 -7.29
CA ASP A 153 15.19 -8.21 -8.61
C ASP A 153 13.77 -7.61 -8.53
N LEU A 154 13.17 -7.59 -7.34
CA LEU A 154 11.85 -6.98 -7.16
C LEU A 154 11.91 -5.47 -7.48
N PRO A 155 10.84 -4.91 -8.09
CA PRO A 155 10.81 -3.50 -8.47
C PRO A 155 10.76 -2.55 -7.28
N TYR A 156 10.53 -3.06 -6.06
CA TYR A 156 10.50 -2.32 -4.81
C TYR A 156 11.25 -3.09 -3.73
N GLU A 157 11.66 -2.39 -2.67
CA GLU A 157 12.31 -3.01 -1.51
C GLU A 157 11.31 -3.79 -0.66
N ILE A 158 11.76 -4.92 -0.12
CA ILE A 158 11.04 -5.69 0.90
C ILE A 158 11.98 -6.06 2.04
N ASP A 159 11.43 -6.12 3.25
CA ASP A 159 12.15 -6.55 4.46
C ASP A 159 11.99 -8.05 4.73
N GLY A 160 10.96 -8.68 4.16
CA GLY A 160 10.64 -10.09 4.34
C GLY A 160 9.28 -10.44 3.76
N ILE A 161 8.71 -11.56 4.22
CA ILE A 161 7.34 -11.98 3.94
C ILE A 161 6.51 -11.99 5.22
N VAL A 162 5.20 -11.79 5.09
CA VAL A 162 4.22 -11.98 6.17
C VAL A 162 3.50 -13.30 5.89
N ILE A 163 3.36 -14.13 6.93
CA ILE A 163 2.68 -15.44 6.90
C ILE A 163 1.36 -15.32 7.65
#